data_AF-A0A915XMJ9-F1
#
_entry.id   AF-A0A915XMJ9-F1
#
_cell.length_a   1.000
_cell.length_b   1.000
_cell.length_c   1.000
_cell.angle_alpha   90.00
_cell.angle_beta   90.00
_cell.angle_gamma   90.00
#
_symmetry.space_group_name_H-M   'P 1'
#
loop_
_entity.id
_entity.type
_entity.pdbx_description
1 polymer ?
#
loop_
_entity_poly.entity_id
_entity_poly.type
_entity_poly.pdbx_seq_one_letter_code
_entity_poly.pdbx_strand_id
1 'polypeptide(L)'
;MPIASIRRIAAGLALALGLTLASSTQAAAAVVYDFSLPANGDVGAVRIVLTTSDFITPSDLDIFPLTAAQIAVSSDDVVDKTQSVIGVDIEPDVTLFGINLRGPGGLLLLFTEDYPADFFIFERTPTQTGTFTSVSGIVVSDDELETRAPTATLVVSGTPDVPEPASLTLLGAAAAGLIARRRRQTRRS
;
A
#
# COMPACT_ATOMS: atom_id res chain seq x y z
N MET A 1 -45.36 38.23 14.54
CA MET A 1 -44.22 37.80 13.70
C MET A 1 -43.96 36.31 13.92
N PRO A 2 -43.82 35.50 12.86
CA PRO A 2 -44.20 34.09 12.91
C PRO A 2 -43.06 33.16 13.33
N ILE A 3 -43.36 32.27 14.29
CA ILE A 3 -42.49 31.24 14.88
C ILE A 3 -42.13 30.12 13.86
N ALA A 4 -42.78 30.10 12.69
CA ALA A 4 -42.65 29.06 11.67
C ALA A 4 -41.30 29.06 10.91
N SER A 5 -40.56 30.18 10.87
CA SER A 5 -39.31 30.27 10.09
C SER A 5 -38.10 29.60 10.76
N ILE A 6 -38.10 29.48 12.10
CA ILE A 6 -36.97 28.95 12.87
C ILE A 6 -36.86 27.42 12.75
N ARG A 7 -37.99 26.71 12.64
CA ARG A 7 -38.01 25.24 12.49
C ARG A 7 -37.43 24.75 11.16
N ARG A 8 -37.55 25.55 10.09
CA ARG A 8 -37.06 25.19 8.75
C ARG A 8 -35.53 25.29 8.63
N ILE A 9 -34.91 26.22 9.35
CA ILE A 9 -33.45 26.40 9.33
C ILE A 9 -32.74 25.31 10.16
N ALA A 10 -33.34 24.90 11.29
CA ALA A 10 -32.79 23.83 12.13
C ALA A 10 -32.82 22.45 11.43
N ALA A 11 -33.88 22.15 10.68
CA ALA A 11 -33.99 20.91 9.91
C ALA A 11 -32.96 20.84 8.77
N GLY A 12 -32.70 21.96 8.07
CA GLY A 12 -31.69 22.00 7.00
C GLY A 12 -30.26 21.79 7.48
N LEU A 13 -29.90 22.32 8.66
CA LEU A 13 -28.57 22.13 9.24
C LEU A 13 -28.35 20.69 9.73
N ALA A 14 -29.38 20.05 10.29
CA ALA A 14 -29.32 18.66 10.74
C ALA A 14 -29.19 17.68 9.56
N LEU A 15 -29.88 17.96 8.44
CA LEU A 15 -29.76 17.15 7.22
C LEU A 15 -28.38 17.28 6.57
N ALA A 16 -27.82 18.50 6.54
CA ALA A 16 -26.48 18.75 5.99
C ALA A 16 -25.36 18.13 6.84
N LEU A 17 -25.51 18.09 8.17
CA LEU A 17 -24.59 17.33 9.03
C LEU A 17 -24.74 15.81 8.84
N GLY A 18 -25.97 15.31 8.67
CA GLY A 18 -26.21 13.88 8.44
C GLY A 18 -25.62 13.36 7.13
N LEU A 19 -25.70 14.15 6.05
CA LEU A 19 -25.15 13.81 4.73
C LEU A 19 -23.62 13.90 4.65
N THR A 20 -22.98 14.71 5.50
CA THR A 20 -21.51 14.81 5.55
C THR A 20 -20.88 13.72 6.43
N LEU A 21 -21.63 13.14 7.37
CA LEU A 21 -21.21 12.01 8.20
C LEU A 21 -21.39 10.64 7.54
N ALA A 22 -22.27 10.51 6.55
CA ALA A 22 -22.54 9.24 5.88
C ALA A 22 -21.44 8.80 4.88
N SER A 23 -20.49 9.69 4.56
CA SER A 23 -19.55 9.51 3.44
C SER A 23 -18.09 9.36 3.86
N SER A 24 -17.79 9.21 5.15
CA SER A 24 -16.41 8.97 5.60
C SER A 24 -16.09 7.49 5.44
N THR A 25 -15.73 7.07 4.23
CA THR A 25 -14.96 5.83 4.06
C THR A 25 -13.62 6.05 4.76
N GLN A 26 -13.41 5.36 5.87
CA GLN A 26 -12.15 5.35 6.60
C GLN A 26 -11.03 5.01 5.61
N ALA A 27 -10.03 5.89 5.48
CA ALA A 27 -8.85 5.54 4.70
C ALA A 27 -8.17 4.40 5.47
N ALA A 28 -8.28 3.16 4.95
CA ALA A 28 -7.56 2.04 5.52
C ALA A 28 -6.05 2.33 5.45
N ALA A 29 -5.32 1.95 6.48
CA ALA A 29 -3.86 1.89 6.39
C ALA A 29 -3.49 1.05 5.16
N ALA A 30 -2.44 1.47 4.47
CA ALA A 30 -1.89 0.73 3.35
C ALA A 30 -0.40 0.53 3.59
N VAL A 31 0.06 -0.71 3.47
CA VAL A 31 1.47 -1.06 3.48
C VAL A 31 1.90 -1.34 2.05
N VAL A 32 2.95 -0.65 1.62
CA VAL A 32 3.52 -0.73 0.28
C VAL A 32 4.88 -1.39 0.37
N TYR A 33 5.04 -2.50 -0.35
CA TYR A 33 6.30 -3.18 -0.60
C TYR A 33 6.74 -2.84 -2.02
N ASP A 34 7.76 -2.02 -2.15
CA ASP A 34 8.29 -1.54 -3.42
C ASP A 34 9.66 -2.18 -3.67
N PHE A 35 9.63 -3.30 -4.39
CA PHE A 35 10.81 -4.04 -4.80
C PHE A 35 11.37 -3.43 -6.09
N SER A 36 12.69 -3.24 -6.14
CA SER A 36 13.39 -2.80 -7.33
C SER A 36 14.66 -3.60 -7.59
N LEU A 37 14.86 -3.91 -8.87
CA LEU A 37 16.06 -4.50 -9.41
C LEU A 37 16.60 -3.56 -10.50
N PRO A 38 17.87 -3.12 -10.44
CA PRO A 38 18.45 -2.36 -11.53
C PRO A 38 18.55 -3.23 -12.79
N ALA A 39 18.78 -2.58 -13.94
CA ALA A 39 19.12 -3.31 -15.16
C ALA A 39 20.36 -4.20 -14.93
N ASN A 40 20.35 -5.38 -15.55
CA ASN A 40 21.33 -6.44 -15.31
C ASN A 40 21.62 -7.19 -16.61
N GLY A 41 22.50 -6.63 -17.45
CA GLY A 41 22.76 -7.12 -18.80
C GLY A 41 21.68 -6.67 -19.78
N ASP A 42 21.18 -7.61 -20.59
CA ASP A 42 20.12 -7.37 -21.58
C ASP A 42 18.74 -7.25 -20.92
N VAL A 43 18.60 -7.69 -19.67
CA VAL A 43 17.40 -7.47 -18.86
C VAL A 43 17.44 -6.07 -18.26
N GLY A 44 16.45 -5.26 -18.60
CA GLY A 44 16.25 -3.90 -18.12
C GLY A 44 15.86 -3.81 -16.64
N ALA A 45 15.69 -2.59 -16.14
CA ALA A 45 15.33 -2.40 -14.75
C ALA A 45 13.89 -2.88 -14.48
N VAL A 46 13.67 -3.47 -13.30
CA VAL A 46 12.36 -3.97 -12.88
C VAL A 46 11.97 -3.33 -11.55
N ARG A 47 10.72 -2.88 -11.45
CA ARG A 47 10.12 -2.40 -10.22
C ARG A 47 8.73 -3.00 -10.03
N ILE A 48 8.50 -3.58 -8.86
CA ILE A 48 7.25 -4.24 -8.49
C ILE A 48 6.75 -3.63 -7.18
N VAL A 49 5.54 -3.10 -7.21
CA VAL A 49 4.89 -2.47 -6.06
C VAL A 49 3.69 -3.32 -5.65
N LEU A 50 3.78 -3.93 -4.47
CA LEU A 50 2.69 -4.67 -3.82
C LEU A 50 2.07 -3.80 -2.73
N THR A 51 0.77 -3.52 -2.85
CA THR A 51 0.01 -2.73 -1.88
C THR A 51 -0.95 -3.62 -1.09
N THR A 52 -0.86 -3.57 0.23
CA THR A 52 -1.68 -4.39 1.15
C THR A 52 -2.39 -3.49 2.15
N SER A 53 -3.48 -3.96 2.75
CA SER A 53 -4.23 -3.19 3.77
C SER A 53 -3.57 -3.17 5.15
N ASP A 54 -2.60 -4.04 5.38
CA ASP A 54 -1.81 -4.12 6.60
C ASP A 54 -0.49 -4.83 6.26
N PHE A 55 0.45 -4.88 7.21
CA PHE A 55 1.63 -5.71 7.06
C PHE A 55 1.23 -7.16 6.79
N ILE A 56 1.92 -7.79 5.85
CA ILE A 56 1.76 -9.22 5.60
C ILE A 56 2.28 -9.92 6.86
N THR A 57 1.44 -10.76 7.43
CA THR A 57 1.78 -11.50 8.64
C THR A 57 2.81 -12.58 8.31
N PRO A 58 3.71 -12.93 9.25
CA PRO A 58 4.60 -14.07 9.04
C PRO A 58 3.82 -15.34 8.71
N SER A 59 4.19 -16.00 7.62
CA SER A 59 3.54 -17.19 7.09
C SER A 59 4.52 -17.98 6.23
N ASP A 60 4.07 -19.07 5.60
CA ASP A 60 4.79 -19.67 4.49
C ASP A 60 4.74 -18.74 3.25
N LEU A 61 5.42 -19.14 2.17
CA LEU A 61 5.48 -18.44 0.89
C LEU A 61 4.10 -18.09 0.31
N ASP A 62 3.81 -16.80 0.19
CA ASP A 62 2.67 -16.25 -0.54
C ASP A 62 3.02 -15.96 -1.99
N ILE A 63 2.20 -16.44 -2.93
CA ILE A 63 2.40 -16.22 -4.37
C ILE A 63 1.34 -15.27 -4.92
N PHE A 64 1.78 -14.17 -5.52
CA PHE A 64 0.90 -13.18 -6.12
C PHE A 64 1.07 -13.13 -7.64
N PRO A 65 0.00 -13.33 -8.44
CA PRO A 65 0.06 -13.09 -9.87
C PRO A 65 0.17 -11.60 -10.17
N LEU A 66 0.98 -11.22 -11.16
CA LEU A 66 1.15 -9.80 -11.53
C LEU A 66 -0.11 -9.16 -12.13
N THR A 67 -1.16 -9.96 -12.38
CA THR A 67 -2.50 -9.49 -12.75
C THR A 67 -3.34 -9.04 -11.56
N ALA A 68 -2.91 -9.30 -10.32
CA ALA A 68 -3.63 -8.89 -9.13
C ALA A 68 -3.71 -7.35 -9.03
N ALA A 69 -4.87 -6.83 -8.62
CA ALA A 69 -5.12 -5.38 -8.56
C ALA A 69 -4.20 -4.63 -7.57
N GLN A 70 -3.67 -5.35 -6.58
CA GLN A 70 -2.72 -4.85 -5.59
C GLN A 70 -1.29 -4.73 -6.10
N ILE A 71 -1.01 -5.19 -7.33
CA ILE A 71 0.33 -5.19 -7.91
C ILE A 71 0.41 -4.18 -9.05
N ALA A 72 1.39 -3.28 -8.95
CA ALA A 72 1.86 -2.49 -10.08
C ALA A 72 3.27 -2.95 -10.47
N VAL A 73 3.54 -2.92 -11.77
CA VAL A 73 4.84 -3.32 -12.34
C VAL A 73 5.26 -2.23 -13.31
N SER A 74 6.50 -1.79 -13.17
CA SER A 74 7.20 -0.92 -14.12
C SER A 74 8.49 -1.63 -14.52
N SER A 75 8.75 -1.70 -15.82
CA SER A 75 9.92 -2.39 -16.35
C SER A 75 10.33 -1.72 -17.66
N ASP A 76 11.63 -1.69 -17.94
CA ASP A 76 12.14 -1.28 -19.26
C ASP A 76 11.82 -2.37 -20.32
N ASP A 77 11.81 -3.64 -19.90
CA ASP A 77 11.36 -4.76 -20.72
C ASP A 77 9.85 -4.95 -20.70
N VAL A 78 9.34 -5.58 -21.76
CA VAL A 78 7.94 -5.97 -21.86
C VAL A 78 7.70 -7.20 -20.98
N VAL A 79 7.16 -6.99 -19.78
CA VAL A 79 6.71 -8.08 -18.89
C VAL A 79 5.28 -8.52 -19.25
N ASP A 80 5.09 -9.80 -19.55
CA ASP A 80 3.78 -10.45 -19.65
C ASP A 80 3.25 -10.78 -18.24
N LYS A 81 2.40 -9.89 -17.72
CA LYS A 81 1.79 -10.04 -16.40
C LYS A 81 0.94 -11.31 -16.25
N THR A 82 0.40 -11.85 -17.34
CA THR A 82 -0.51 -13.01 -17.29
C THR A 82 0.22 -14.32 -17.01
N GLN A 83 1.52 -14.35 -17.28
CA GLN A 83 2.39 -15.52 -17.06
C GLN A 83 3.43 -15.30 -15.97
N SER A 84 3.36 -14.16 -15.28
CA SER A 84 4.35 -13.75 -14.29
C SER A 84 3.75 -13.72 -12.88
N VAL A 85 4.57 -14.07 -11.91
CA VAL A 85 4.22 -14.08 -10.48
C VAL A 85 5.38 -13.55 -9.64
N ILE A 86 5.07 -13.12 -8.43
CA ILE A 86 6.04 -12.91 -7.36
C ILE A 86 5.75 -13.84 -6.19
N GLY A 87 6.79 -14.22 -5.46
CA GLY A 87 6.70 -14.90 -4.18
C GLY A 87 7.16 -13.95 -3.07
N VAL A 88 6.43 -13.89 -1.97
CA VAL A 88 6.81 -13.14 -0.77
C VAL A 88 6.70 -14.08 0.42
N ASP A 89 7.77 -14.16 1.19
CA ASP A 89 7.79 -14.88 2.46
C ASP A 89 8.34 -13.93 3.53
N ILE A 90 7.66 -13.84 4.67
CA ILE A 90 8.02 -12.93 5.76
C ILE A 90 8.26 -13.77 7.00
N GLU A 91 9.51 -13.77 7.42
CA GLU A 91 9.97 -14.38 8.65
C GLU A 91 10.12 -13.32 9.75
N PRO A 92 10.40 -13.71 11.02
CA PRO A 92 10.53 -12.75 12.11
C PRO A 92 11.63 -11.68 11.92
N ASP A 93 12.69 -12.00 11.17
CA ASP A 93 13.89 -11.17 10.98
C ASP A 93 14.31 -10.99 9.52
N VAL A 94 13.66 -11.67 8.58
CA VAL A 94 13.92 -11.51 7.15
C VAL A 94 12.63 -11.45 6.33
N THR A 95 12.71 -10.83 5.17
CA THR A 95 11.70 -10.91 4.12
C THR A 95 12.37 -11.47 2.87
N LEU A 96 11.81 -12.54 2.32
CA LEU A 96 12.26 -13.15 1.09
C LEU A 96 11.34 -12.72 -0.05
N PHE A 97 11.94 -12.31 -1.17
CA PHE A 97 11.23 -11.91 -2.37
C PHE A 97 11.72 -12.74 -3.55
N GLY A 98 10.83 -13.52 -4.14
CA GLY A 98 11.07 -14.34 -5.31
C GLY A 98 10.36 -13.76 -6.52
N ILE A 99 10.91 -14.00 -7.71
CA ILE A 99 10.35 -13.50 -8.96
C ILE A 99 10.30 -14.62 -10.00
N ASN A 100 9.23 -14.62 -10.80
CA ASN A 100 9.12 -15.37 -12.04
C ASN A 100 8.48 -14.45 -13.06
N LEU A 101 9.33 -13.75 -13.81
CA LEU A 101 8.95 -12.74 -14.80
C LEU A 101 9.14 -13.32 -16.18
N ARG A 102 8.09 -13.25 -16.98
CA ARG A 102 8.08 -13.71 -18.37
C ARG A 102 7.81 -12.57 -19.33
N GLY A 103 8.43 -12.65 -20.49
CA GLY A 103 8.19 -11.77 -21.63
C GLY A 103 7.15 -12.35 -22.59
N PRO A 104 6.89 -11.64 -23.71
CA PRO A 104 5.98 -12.12 -24.75
C PRO A 104 6.40 -13.49 -25.30
N GLY A 105 5.44 -14.37 -25.50
CA GLY A 105 5.71 -15.72 -26.01
C GLY A 105 6.30 -16.68 -24.98
N GLY A 106 6.37 -16.29 -23.70
CA GLY A 106 6.79 -17.15 -22.60
C GLY A 106 8.28 -17.15 -22.28
N LEU A 107 9.06 -16.26 -22.94
CA LEU A 107 10.47 -16.02 -22.66
C LEU A 107 10.71 -15.78 -21.17
N LEU A 108 11.70 -16.42 -20.57
CA LEU A 108 12.05 -16.23 -19.17
C LEU A 108 12.92 -14.98 -19.01
N LEU A 109 12.36 -13.90 -18.47
CA LEU A 109 13.12 -12.67 -18.22
C LEU A 109 13.95 -12.79 -16.94
N LEU A 110 13.31 -13.13 -15.83
CA LEU A 110 13.99 -13.34 -14.55
C LEU A 110 13.28 -14.39 -13.71
N PHE A 111 14.03 -15.31 -13.15
CA PHE A 111 13.49 -16.35 -12.26
C PHE A 111 14.45 -16.69 -11.13
N THR A 112 13.92 -16.77 -9.91
CA THR A 112 14.60 -17.32 -8.72
C THR A 112 14.22 -18.81 -8.61
N GLU A 113 15.16 -19.72 -8.89
CA GLU A 113 14.88 -21.14 -9.10
C GLU A 113 14.56 -21.90 -7.81
N ASP A 114 15.47 -21.80 -6.82
CA ASP A 114 15.39 -22.59 -5.60
C ASP A 114 14.91 -21.77 -4.40
N TYR A 115 13.71 -22.05 -3.90
CA TYR A 115 13.22 -21.48 -2.63
C TYR A 115 13.76 -22.28 -1.43
N PRO A 116 14.29 -21.63 -0.36
CA PRO A 116 14.52 -20.18 -0.23
C PRO A 116 15.90 -19.69 -0.72
N ALA A 117 16.78 -20.60 -1.16
CA ALA A 117 18.21 -20.33 -1.37
C ALA A 117 18.51 -19.20 -2.37
N ASP A 118 17.73 -19.10 -3.44
CA ASP A 118 17.93 -18.14 -4.54
C ASP A 118 17.09 -16.86 -4.39
N PHE A 119 16.23 -16.77 -3.38
CA PHE A 119 15.37 -15.60 -3.20
C PHE A 119 16.18 -14.37 -2.76
N PHE A 120 15.65 -13.19 -3.07
CA PHE A 120 16.20 -11.95 -2.52
C PHE A 120 15.86 -11.85 -1.04
N ILE A 121 16.89 -11.85 -0.18
CA ILE A 121 16.72 -11.79 1.28
C ILE A 121 16.95 -10.36 1.75
N PHE A 122 15.99 -9.80 2.49
CA PHE A 122 16.07 -8.49 3.12
C PHE A 122 16.01 -8.64 4.64
N GLU A 123 17.04 -8.19 5.35
CA GLU A 123 17.07 -8.21 6.82
C GLU A 123 16.14 -7.14 7.38
N ARG A 124 14.94 -7.57 7.82
CA ARG A 124 13.92 -6.70 8.41
C ARG A 124 12.94 -7.49 9.24
N THR A 125 12.34 -6.87 10.26
CA THR A 125 11.20 -7.46 10.95
C THR A 125 9.89 -7.22 10.20
N PRO A 126 8.83 -8.03 10.40
CA PRO A 126 7.58 -7.96 9.64
C PRO A 126 6.90 -6.59 9.61
N THR A 127 6.99 -5.82 10.68
CA THR A 127 6.37 -4.48 10.80
C THR A 127 7.35 -3.34 10.54
N GLN A 128 8.59 -3.64 10.16
CA GLN A 128 9.62 -2.62 9.97
C GLN A 128 9.42 -1.91 8.63
N THR A 129 9.40 -0.58 8.66
CA THR A 129 9.44 0.28 7.46
C THR A 129 10.85 0.79 7.21
N GLY A 130 11.15 1.16 5.97
CA GLY A 130 12.46 1.65 5.58
C GLY A 130 12.88 1.18 4.20
N THR A 131 14.16 1.40 3.88
CA THR A 131 14.81 0.92 2.66
C THR A 131 15.81 -0.16 3.04
N PHE A 132 15.69 -1.32 2.41
CA PHE A 132 16.51 -2.51 2.68
C PHE A 132 17.20 -2.93 1.40
N THR A 133 18.48 -3.29 1.49
CA THR A 133 19.25 -3.86 0.37
C THR A 133 19.28 -5.37 0.53
N SER A 134 19.16 -6.11 -0.58
CA SER A 134 19.19 -7.56 -0.50
C SER A 134 20.59 -8.07 -0.13
N VAL A 135 20.66 -9.07 0.74
CA VAL A 135 21.92 -9.75 1.12
C VAL A 135 22.17 -11.03 0.32
N SER A 136 21.14 -11.52 -0.35
CA SER A 136 21.17 -12.68 -1.27
C SER A 136 20.24 -12.41 -2.46
N GLY A 137 20.24 -13.34 -3.41
CA GLY A 137 19.40 -13.32 -4.61
C GLY A 137 20.17 -13.91 -5.78
N ILE A 138 19.69 -15.03 -6.33
CA ILE A 138 20.20 -15.63 -7.55
C ILE A 138 19.08 -15.69 -8.57
N VAL A 139 19.36 -15.22 -9.78
CA VAL A 139 18.41 -15.24 -10.90
C VAL A 139 18.97 -16.00 -12.08
N VAL A 140 18.04 -16.55 -12.86
CA VAL A 140 18.28 -17.05 -14.21
C VAL A 140 17.40 -16.29 -15.20
N SER A 141 17.86 -16.25 -16.44
CA SER A 141 17.20 -15.62 -17.57
C SER A 141 17.51 -16.40 -18.85
N ASP A 142 16.62 -16.32 -19.82
CA ASP A 142 16.91 -16.71 -21.21
C ASP A 142 17.79 -15.65 -21.92
N ASP A 143 17.81 -14.41 -21.42
CA ASP A 143 18.63 -13.30 -21.92
C ASP A 143 20.01 -13.25 -21.23
N GLU A 144 20.95 -12.49 -21.81
CA GLU A 144 22.29 -12.35 -21.23
C GLU A 144 22.26 -11.47 -19.96
N LEU A 145 22.69 -12.04 -18.84
CA LEU A 145 22.82 -11.34 -17.56
C LEU A 145 24.25 -10.85 -17.34
N GLU A 146 24.40 -9.62 -16.83
CA GLU A 146 25.72 -9.14 -16.37
C GLU A 146 26.18 -9.94 -15.14
N THR A 147 25.27 -10.22 -14.21
CA THR A 147 25.51 -11.12 -13.07
C THR A 147 24.28 -11.97 -12.76
N ARG A 148 24.50 -13.19 -12.28
CA ARG A 148 23.42 -14.02 -11.74
C ARG A 148 22.98 -13.61 -10.34
N ALA A 149 23.73 -12.75 -9.66
CA ALA A 149 23.43 -12.27 -8.31
C ALA A 149 23.33 -10.73 -8.27
N PRO A 150 22.32 -10.13 -8.93
CA PRO A 150 22.11 -8.69 -8.89
C PRO A 150 21.69 -8.24 -7.49
N THR A 151 22.01 -6.98 -7.13
CA THR A 151 21.59 -6.39 -5.86
C THR A 151 20.21 -5.73 -6.01
N ALA A 152 19.23 -6.19 -5.23
CA ALA A 152 17.88 -5.62 -5.21
C ALA A 152 17.70 -4.67 -4.01
N THR A 153 16.67 -3.82 -4.09
CA THR A 153 16.22 -2.97 -2.99
C THR A 153 14.75 -3.23 -2.71
N LEU A 154 14.38 -3.22 -1.41
CA LEU A 154 13.00 -3.25 -0.96
C LEU A 154 12.73 -2.00 -0.14
N VAL A 155 11.76 -1.19 -0.55
CA VAL A 155 11.23 -0.09 0.25
C VAL A 155 9.89 -0.51 0.84
N VAL A 156 9.81 -0.54 2.17
CA VAL A 156 8.56 -0.81 2.90
C VAL A 156 8.08 0.48 3.53
N SER A 157 6.85 0.89 3.21
CA SER A 157 6.22 2.07 3.78
C SER A 157 4.80 1.76 4.24
N GLY A 158 4.35 2.44 5.28
CA GLY A 158 2.97 2.37 5.76
C GLY A 158 2.38 3.78 5.80
N THR A 159 1.13 3.94 5.39
CA THR A 159 0.38 5.14 5.79
C THR A 159 0.03 5.00 7.27
N PRO A 160 0.28 6.03 8.10
CA PRO A 160 -0.20 5.99 9.48
C PRO A 160 -1.72 5.88 9.45
N ASP A 161 -2.30 5.11 10.37
CA ASP A 161 -3.74 5.09 10.61
C ASP A 161 -4.23 6.53 10.68
N VAL A 162 -5.08 6.92 9.74
CA VAL A 162 -5.73 8.23 9.81
C VAL A 162 -6.67 8.17 11.02
N PRO A 163 -6.48 9.03 12.05
CA PRO A 163 -7.35 8.99 13.22
C PRO A 163 -8.80 9.13 12.78
N GLU A 164 -9.67 8.26 13.30
CA GLU A 164 -11.07 8.22 12.89
C GLU A 164 -11.72 9.62 12.93
N PRO A 165 -12.67 9.90 12.02
CA PRO A 165 -13.34 11.20 11.95
C PRO A 165 -14.06 11.59 13.25
N ALA A 166 -14.19 10.71 14.25
CA ALA A 166 -14.68 11.03 15.58
C ALA A 166 -13.98 12.26 16.18
N SER A 167 -12.67 12.44 15.94
CA SER A 167 -11.88 13.60 16.38
C SER A 167 -12.41 14.92 15.79
N LEU A 168 -12.65 14.95 14.48
CA LEU A 168 -13.19 16.11 13.76
C LEU A 168 -14.67 16.33 14.05
N THR A 169 -15.42 15.25 14.26
CA THR A 169 -16.85 15.30 14.60
C THR A 169 -17.05 15.87 16.00
N LEU A 170 -16.21 15.49 16.97
CA LEU A 170 -16.16 16.08 18.30
C LEU A 170 -15.78 17.56 18.26
N LEU A 171 -14.81 17.93 17.42
CA LEU A 171 -14.41 19.32 17.23
C LEU A 171 -15.54 20.17 16.62
N GLY A 172 -16.24 19.63 15.62
CA GLY A 172 -17.41 20.23 15.00
C GLY A 172 -18.58 20.37 15.97
N ALA A 173 -18.85 19.35 16.78
CA ALA A 173 -19.88 19.38 17.82
C ALA A 173 -19.56 20.40 18.92
N ALA A 174 -18.29 20.49 19.34
CA ALA A 174 -17.84 21.48 20.32
C ALA A 174 -17.97 22.92 19.80
N ALA A 175 -17.59 23.18 18.55
CA ALA A 175 -17.76 24.48 17.90
C ALA A 175 -19.25 24.86 17.75
N ALA A 176 -20.09 23.92 17.34
CA ALA A 176 -21.54 24.13 17.25
C ALA A 176 -22.15 24.44 18.63
N GLY A 177 -21.72 23.73 19.68
CA GLY A 177 -22.12 23.97 21.07
C GLY A 177 -21.75 25.37 21.56
N LEU A 178 -20.53 25.85 21.25
CA LEU A 178 -20.07 27.20 21.60
C LEU A 178 -20.89 28.30 20.91
N ILE A 179 -21.19 28.14 19.62
CA ILE A 179 -22.02 29.09 18.86
C ILE A 179 -23.45 29.14 19.42
N ALA A 180 -24.03 27.98 19.73
CA ALA A 180 -25.36 27.89 20.34
C ALA A 180 -25.42 28.58 21.72
N ARG A 181 -24.37 28.40 22.55
CA ARG A 181 -24.25 29.07 23.86
C ARG A 181 -24.18 30.59 23.73
N ARG A 182 -23.35 31.10 22.81
CA ARG A 182 -23.16 32.54 22.59
C ARG A 182 -24.45 33.23 22.13
N ARG A 183 -25.23 32.59 21.23
CA ARG A 183 -26.54 33.10 20.80
C ARG A 183 -27.59 33.14 21.92
N ARG A 184 -27.47 32.28 22.92
CA ARG A 184 -28.39 32.25 24.07
C ARG A 184 -28.14 33.39 25.05
N GLN A 185 -26.89 33.85 25.16
CA GLN A 185 -26.50 34.95 26.05
C GLN A 185 -26.95 36.31 25.50
N THR A 186 -26.81 36.56 24.20
CA THR A 186 -27.22 37.83 23.56
C THR A 186 -28.73 38.07 23.49
N ARG A 187 -29.56 37.05 23.74
CA ARG A 187 -31.02 37.19 23.82
C ARG A 187 -31.53 37.52 25.23
N ARG A 188 -30.67 37.43 26.25
CA ARG A 188 -31.03 37.69 27.66
C ARG A 188 -30.58 39.07 28.15
N SER A 189 -29.70 39.73 27.39
CA SER A 189 -29.37 41.17 27.51
C SER A 189 -30.33 41.98 26.66
#